data_AF-A0A243WG69-F1
#
_entry.id   AF-A0A243WG69-F1
#
_cell.length_a   1.000
_cell.length_b   1.000
_cell.length_c   1.000
_cell.angle_alpha   90.00
_cell.angle_beta   90.00
_cell.angle_gamma   90.00
#
_symmetry.space_group_name_H-M   'P 1'
#
loop_
_entity.id
_entity.type
_entity.pdbx_description
1 polymer ?
#
loop_
_entity_poly.entity_id
_entity_poly.type
_entity_poly.pdbx_seq_one_letter_code
_entity_poly.pdbx_strand_id
1 'polypeptide(L)'
;MNKEDLNRALVTLIEKKQELLKLPYNHDSYDDIEEELHDLEDDFNEEYGPYLEEVLEKVHAQLCPDTDVLLPTAYLPNDLGGGSGDTLSHKEGVWVDSDEFPGKEARLVLIPNPTRLILSVGKSVRKEVWKA
;
A
#
# COMPACT_ATOMS: atom_id res chain seq x y z
N MET A 1 -16.55 -5.48 -8.54
CA MET A 1 -15.33 -5.87 -7.82
C MET A 1 -15.66 -6.87 -6.71
N ASN A 2 -14.94 -7.97 -6.63
CA ASN A 2 -15.03 -8.92 -5.52
C ASN A 2 -14.00 -8.54 -4.44
N LYS A 3 -14.47 -8.24 -3.22
CA LYS A 3 -13.61 -7.79 -2.11
C LYS A 3 -12.66 -8.91 -1.63
N GLU A 4 -13.08 -10.16 -1.75
CA GLU A 4 -12.25 -11.31 -1.36
C GLU A 4 -11.09 -11.50 -2.34
N ASP A 5 -11.35 -11.30 -3.64
CA ASP A 5 -10.31 -11.37 -4.68
C ASP A 5 -9.30 -10.23 -4.53
N LEU A 6 -9.76 -9.00 -4.31
CA LEU A 6 -8.89 -7.85 -4.02
C LEU A 6 -8.01 -8.12 -2.79
N ASN A 7 -8.62 -8.60 -1.70
CA ASN A 7 -7.87 -8.92 -0.48
C ASN A 7 -6.80 -9.98 -0.72
N ARG A 8 -7.12 -11.04 -1.46
CA ARG A 8 -6.16 -12.09 -1.81
C ARG A 8 -5.04 -11.56 -2.70
N ALA A 9 -5.35 -10.78 -3.72
CA ALA A 9 -4.35 -10.18 -4.61
C ALA A 9 -3.36 -9.29 -3.84
N LEU A 10 -3.86 -8.46 -2.90
CA LEU A 10 -3.03 -7.65 -2.01
C LEU A 10 -2.10 -8.50 -1.13
N VAL A 11 -2.61 -9.60 -0.56
CA VAL A 11 -1.79 -10.52 0.24
C VAL A 11 -0.67 -11.11 -0.61
N THR A 12 -0.98 -11.63 -1.80
CA THR A 12 -0.01 -12.20 -2.73
C THR A 12 1.09 -11.20 -3.11
N LEU A 13 0.71 -9.97 -3.47
CA LEU A 13 1.66 -8.90 -3.80
C LEU A 13 2.61 -8.57 -2.65
N ILE A 14 2.07 -8.37 -1.44
CA ILE A 14 2.87 -8.01 -0.28
C ILE A 14 3.81 -9.17 0.10
N GLU A 15 3.37 -10.42 -0.01
CA GLU A 15 4.23 -11.60 0.24
C GLU A 15 5.36 -11.72 -0.79
N LYS A 16 5.08 -11.47 -2.08
CA LYS A 16 6.12 -11.45 -3.12
C LYS A 16 7.12 -10.32 -2.91
N LYS A 17 6.65 -9.12 -2.57
CA LYS A 17 7.50 -7.98 -2.20
C LYS A 17 8.39 -8.31 -1.00
N GLN A 18 7.83 -8.97 0.03
CA GLN A 18 8.59 -9.45 1.19
C GLN A 18 9.66 -10.50 0.83
N GLU A 19 9.37 -11.37 -0.14
CA GLU A 19 10.32 -12.36 -0.63
C GLU A 19 11.52 -11.66 -1.27
N LEU A 20 11.27 -10.73 -2.21
CA LEU A 20 12.32 -9.96 -2.88
C LEU A 20 13.18 -9.16 -1.88
N LEU A 21 12.56 -8.48 -0.92
CA LEU A 21 13.26 -7.66 0.09
C LEU A 21 14.22 -8.44 0.99
N LYS A 22 14.04 -9.77 1.11
CA LYS A 22 14.92 -10.63 1.91
C LYS A 22 16.15 -11.10 1.13
N LEU A 23 16.14 -10.94 -0.19
CA LEU A 23 17.24 -11.39 -1.05
C LEU A 23 18.25 -10.26 -1.26
N PRO A 24 19.56 -10.57 -1.25
CA PRO A 24 20.55 -9.63 -1.72
C PRO A 24 20.41 -9.46 -3.25
N TYR A 25 20.71 -8.27 -3.75
CA TYR A 25 20.60 -7.93 -5.17
C TYR A 25 21.38 -8.87 -6.10
N ASN A 26 22.47 -9.48 -5.61
CA ASN A 26 23.29 -10.41 -6.38
C ASN A 26 22.88 -11.88 -6.24
N HIS A 27 21.69 -12.16 -5.68
CA HIS A 27 21.18 -13.51 -5.60
C HIS A 27 20.75 -13.99 -7.00
N ASP A 28 21.03 -15.26 -7.33
CA ASP A 28 20.78 -15.81 -8.67
C ASP A 28 19.32 -15.74 -9.10
N SER A 29 18.38 -15.67 -8.14
CA SER A 29 16.93 -15.57 -8.38
C SER A 29 16.35 -14.17 -8.17
N TYR A 30 17.19 -13.14 -7.96
CA TYR A 30 16.69 -11.79 -7.67
C TYR A 30 15.88 -11.25 -8.85
N ASP A 31 16.47 -11.31 -10.05
CA ASP A 31 15.85 -10.82 -11.29
C ASP A 31 14.52 -11.54 -11.58
N ASP A 32 14.49 -12.88 -11.43
CA ASP A 32 13.27 -13.68 -11.65
C ASP A 32 12.13 -13.28 -10.71
N ILE A 33 12.44 -12.99 -9.43
CA ILE A 33 11.44 -12.60 -8.43
C ILE A 33 11.01 -11.14 -8.63
N GLU A 34 11.91 -10.27 -9.07
CA GLU A 34 11.59 -8.89 -9.44
C GLU A 34 10.66 -8.85 -10.66
N GLU A 35 10.91 -9.65 -11.69
CA GLU A 35 10.03 -9.78 -12.85
C GLU A 35 8.64 -10.33 -12.46
N GLU A 36 8.58 -11.40 -11.64
CA GLU A 36 7.30 -11.91 -11.13
C GLU A 36 6.54 -10.87 -10.29
N LEU A 37 7.25 -10.07 -9.49
CA LEU A 37 6.62 -8.99 -8.73
C LEU A 37 6.04 -7.92 -9.66
N HIS A 38 6.75 -7.53 -10.70
CA HIS A 38 6.26 -6.56 -11.68
C HIS A 38 5.05 -7.07 -12.45
N ASP A 39 5.05 -8.33 -12.90
CA ASP A 39 3.90 -8.95 -13.54
C ASP A 39 2.66 -8.92 -12.63
N LEU A 40 2.84 -9.23 -11.33
CA LEU A 40 1.76 -9.16 -10.35
C LEU A 40 1.26 -7.73 -10.10
N GLU A 41 2.17 -6.75 -10.11
CA GLU A 41 1.82 -5.34 -9.92
C GLU A 41 1.03 -4.80 -11.11
N ASP A 42 1.43 -5.17 -12.33
CA ASP A 42 0.74 -4.81 -13.57
C ASP A 42 -0.66 -5.44 -13.62
N ASP A 43 -0.78 -6.76 -13.40
CA ASP A 43 -2.07 -7.47 -13.33
C ASP A 43 -3.01 -6.84 -12.28
N PHE A 44 -2.46 -6.45 -11.13
CA PHE A 44 -3.24 -5.82 -10.07
C PHE A 44 -3.74 -4.43 -10.45
N ASN A 45 -2.88 -3.61 -11.06
CA ASN A 45 -3.26 -2.27 -11.50
C ASN A 45 -4.23 -2.33 -12.67
N GLU A 46 -4.12 -3.30 -13.58
CA GLU A 46 -5.10 -3.49 -14.65
C GLU A 46 -6.49 -3.87 -14.11
N GLU A 47 -6.58 -4.83 -13.18
CA GLU A 47 -7.84 -5.34 -12.66
C GLU A 47 -8.48 -4.42 -11.61
N TYR A 48 -7.68 -3.88 -10.67
CA TYR A 48 -8.18 -3.13 -9.51
C TYR A 48 -7.81 -1.64 -9.53
N GLY A 49 -6.90 -1.23 -10.41
CA GLY A 49 -6.41 0.15 -10.53
C GLY A 49 -7.54 1.17 -10.64
N PRO A 50 -8.43 1.08 -11.64
CA PRO A 50 -9.49 2.07 -11.83
C PRO A 50 -10.36 2.29 -10.59
N TYR A 51 -10.69 1.21 -9.86
CA TYR A 51 -11.49 1.32 -8.64
C TYR A 51 -10.70 1.95 -7.48
N LEU A 52 -9.45 1.52 -7.28
CA LEU A 52 -8.63 2.01 -6.18
C LEU A 52 -8.15 3.44 -6.42
N GLU A 53 -7.89 3.83 -7.66
CA GLU A 53 -7.59 5.21 -8.03
C GLU A 53 -8.74 6.15 -7.66
N GLU A 54 -10.00 5.82 -8.01
CA GLU A 54 -11.16 6.62 -7.58
C GLU A 54 -11.28 6.75 -6.06
N VAL A 55 -10.89 5.71 -5.32
CA VAL A 55 -10.85 5.73 -3.84
C VAL A 55 -9.73 6.63 -3.35
N LEU A 56 -8.53 6.47 -3.89
CA LEU A 56 -7.34 7.24 -3.52
C LEU A 56 -7.53 8.72 -3.84
N GLU A 57 -8.11 9.08 -4.98
CA GLU A 57 -8.48 10.45 -5.34
C GLU A 57 -9.40 11.08 -4.29
N LYS A 58 -10.44 10.35 -3.85
CA LYS A 58 -11.37 10.85 -2.82
C LYS A 58 -10.68 11.03 -1.48
N VAL A 59 -9.80 10.10 -1.11
CA VAL A 59 -9.02 10.19 0.14
C VAL A 59 -8.04 11.35 0.09
N HIS A 60 -7.31 11.52 -1.02
CA HIS A 60 -6.37 12.63 -1.23
C HIS A 60 -7.09 13.97 -1.20
N ALA A 61 -8.19 14.13 -1.94
CA ALA A 61 -8.97 15.36 -1.94
C ALA A 61 -9.47 15.79 -0.55
N GLN A 62 -9.63 14.85 0.39
CA GLN A 62 -10.07 15.13 1.75
C GLN A 62 -8.93 15.40 2.74
N LEU A 63 -7.77 14.76 2.55
CA LEU A 63 -6.70 14.73 3.56
C LEU A 63 -5.43 15.46 3.15
N CYS A 64 -5.10 15.45 1.86
CA CYS A 64 -3.83 15.90 1.30
C CYS A 64 -4.01 16.28 -0.19
N PRO A 65 -4.85 17.29 -0.52
CA PRO A 65 -5.22 17.63 -1.89
C PRO A 65 -4.03 18.11 -2.74
N ASP A 66 -2.97 18.60 -2.11
CA ASP A 66 -1.75 19.05 -2.77
C ASP A 66 -0.75 17.92 -3.06
N THR A 67 -1.02 16.69 -2.60
CA THR A 67 -0.17 15.51 -2.88
C THR A 67 -0.73 14.71 -4.05
N ASP A 68 0.11 14.46 -5.06
CA ASP A 68 -0.23 13.64 -6.22
C ASP A 68 -0.71 12.24 -5.80
N VAL A 69 -1.73 11.73 -6.51
CA VAL A 69 -2.21 10.35 -6.37
C VAL A 69 -1.30 9.44 -7.19
N LEU A 70 -0.75 8.40 -6.56
CA LEU A 70 0.07 7.40 -7.23
C LEU A 70 -0.74 6.15 -7.59
N LEU A 71 -0.11 5.21 -8.32
CA LEU A 71 -0.69 3.90 -8.57
C LEU A 71 -0.97 3.16 -7.24
N PRO A 72 -2.03 2.34 -7.16
CA PRO A 72 -2.39 1.63 -5.94
C PRO A 72 -1.26 0.78 -5.34
N THR A 73 -0.43 0.14 -6.17
CA THR A 73 0.71 -0.67 -5.72
C THR A 73 1.77 0.13 -4.95
N ALA A 74 1.88 1.44 -5.18
CA ALA A 74 2.79 2.31 -4.44
C ALA A 74 2.43 2.45 -2.95
N TYR A 75 1.16 2.23 -2.58
CA TYR A 75 0.67 2.34 -1.21
C TYR A 75 0.85 1.05 -0.41
N LEU A 76 1.41 -0.01 -1.00
CA LEU A 76 1.57 -1.30 -0.33
C LEU A 76 2.72 -1.27 0.69
N PRO A 77 2.52 -1.84 1.89
CA PRO A 77 3.59 -2.00 2.86
C PRO A 77 4.63 -3.00 2.36
N ASN A 78 5.81 -2.95 2.96
CA ASN A 78 6.86 -3.95 2.77
C ASN A 78 6.60 -5.26 3.53
N ASP A 79 5.62 -5.29 4.44
CA ASP A 79 5.25 -6.47 5.20
C ASP A 79 3.74 -6.55 5.52
N LEU A 80 3.24 -7.70 5.95
CA LEU A 80 1.83 -7.90 6.32
C LEU A 80 1.48 -7.50 7.77
N GLY A 81 2.45 -7.14 8.60
CA GLY A 81 2.24 -6.66 9.96
C GLY A 81 1.50 -7.65 10.87
N GLY A 82 1.85 -8.93 10.80
CA GLY A 82 1.21 -9.97 11.61
C GLY A 82 -0.17 -10.40 11.11
N GLY A 83 -0.50 -10.12 9.84
CA GLY A 83 -1.73 -10.56 9.19
C GLY A 83 -2.90 -9.58 9.36
N SER A 84 -2.93 -8.77 10.42
CA SER A 84 -3.88 -7.66 10.58
C SER A 84 -3.32 -6.31 10.16
N GLY A 85 -2.00 -6.20 9.91
CA GLY A 85 -1.33 -4.93 9.63
C GLY A 85 -1.07 -4.06 10.87
N ASP A 86 -1.46 -4.48 12.08
CA ASP A 86 -1.35 -3.65 13.29
C ASP A 86 0.11 -3.39 13.70
N THR A 87 1.03 -4.29 13.34
CA THR A 87 2.46 -4.14 13.66
C THR A 87 3.25 -3.41 12.59
N LEU A 88 2.60 -2.88 11.54
CA LEU A 88 3.28 -2.14 10.48
C LEU A 88 3.96 -0.88 11.02
N SER A 89 5.12 -0.60 10.44
CA SER A 89 5.82 0.65 10.70
C SER A 89 5.00 1.84 10.19
N HIS A 90 5.04 2.95 10.94
CA HIS A 90 4.50 4.24 10.49
C HIS A 90 5.22 4.82 9.26
N LYS A 91 6.31 4.17 8.82
CA LYS A 91 7.08 4.52 7.62
C LYS A 91 6.68 3.72 6.39
N GLU A 92 5.64 2.88 6.46
CA GLU A 92 5.14 2.17 5.29
C GLU A 92 4.25 3.07 4.43
N GLY A 93 4.17 2.75 3.13
CA GLY A 93 3.31 3.45 2.18
C GLY A 93 3.82 4.82 1.71
N VAL A 94 2.93 5.58 1.11
CA VAL A 94 3.22 6.83 0.40
C VAL A 94 3.22 8.01 1.37
N TRP A 95 4.25 8.84 1.30
CA TRP A 95 4.32 10.10 2.06
C TRP A 95 3.34 11.12 1.49
N VAL A 96 2.58 11.77 2.37
CA VAL A 96 1.58 12.79 2.00
C VAL A 96 1.71 14.01 2.89
N ASP A 97 1.40 15.18 2.33
CA ASP A 97 1.29 16.42 3.12
C ASP A 97 -0.15 16.60 3.59
N SER A 98 -0.42 16.30 4.86
CA SER A 98 -1.78 16.28 5.39
C SER A 98 -2.22 17.64 5.93
N ASP A 99 -3.37 18.12 5.46
CA ASP A 99 -3.98 19.36 5.94
C ASP A 99 -4.36 19.31 7.44
N GLU A 100 -4.77 18.13 7.92
CA GLU A 100 -5.11 17.90 9.33
C GLU A 100 -3.85 17.92 10.23
N PHE A 101 -2.67 17.60 9.67
CA PHE A 101 -1.41 17.47 10.39
C PHE A 101 -0.25 18.18 9.68
N PRO A 102 -0.30 19.52 9.51
CA PRO A 102 0.66 20.25 8.69
C PRO A 102 2.09 20.12 9.21
N GLY A 103 3.03 19.84 8.31
CA GLY A 103 4.45 19.69 8.62
C GLY A 103 4.81 18.44 9.43
N LYS A 104 3.90 17.47 9.55
CA LYS A 104 4.17 16.16 10.17
C LYS A 104 4.44 15.10 9.10
N GLU A 105 5.25 14.10 9.44
CA GLU A 105 5.42 12.93 8.57
C GLU A 105 4.13 12.09 8.61
N ALA A 106 3.31 12.25 7.58
CA ALA A 106 2.10 11.49 7.34
C ALA A 106 2.30 10.52 6.17
N ARG A 107 1.77 9.31 6.29
CA ARG A 107 1.78 8.30 5.22
C ARG A 107 0.45 7.60 5.06
N LEU A 108 0.07 7.33 3.82
CA LEU A 108 -1.05 6.47 3.47
C LEU A 108 -0.55 5.08 3.09
N VAL A 109 -1.15 4.05 3.69
CA VAL A 109 -0.82 2.64 3.42
C VAL A 109 -2.08 1.84 3.15
N LEU A 110 -2.07 1.06 2.07
CA LEU A 110 -3.12 0.12 1.67
C LEU A 110 -2.79 -1.25 2.24
N ILE A 111 -3.64 -1.77 3.12
CA ILE A 111 -3.38 -3.03 3.82
C ILE A 111 -4.52 -4.02 3.62
N PRO A 112 -4.23 -5.34 3.50
CA PRO A 112 -5.25 -6.39 3.46
C PRO A 112 -5.76 -6.75 4.86
N ASN A 113 -6.71 -7.67 4.91
CA ASN A 113 -7.23 -8.35 6.11
C ASN A 113 -7.76 -7.43 7.22
N PRO A 114 -8.90 -6.76 7.02
CA PRO A 114 -9.60 -6.51 5.76
C PRO A 114 -8.94 -5.38 4.94
N THR A 115 -9.21 -5.33 3.63
CA THR A 115 -8.73 -4.27 2.74
C THR A 115 -9.16 -2.88 3.20
N ARG A 116 -8.17 -2.04 3.54
CA ARG A 116 -8.38 -0.68 4.06
C ARG A 116 -7.18 0.23 3.81
N LEU A 117 -7.44 1.53 3.78
CA LEU A 117 -6.41 2.58 3.76
C LEU A 117 -6.25 3.16 5.15
N ILE A 118 -5.00 3.23 5.60
CA ILE A 118 -4.64 3.77 6.89
C ILE A 118 -3.75 4.99 6.71
N LEU A 119 -4.14 6.11 7.32
CA LEU A 119 -3.27 7.25 7.53
C LEU A 119 -2.46 7.05 8.82
N SER A 120 -1.14 7.09 8.73
CA SER A 120 -0.23 7.08 9.87
C SER A 120 0.46 8.44 9.99
N VAL A 121 0.48 9.03 11.18
CA VAL A 121 1.20 10.30 11.44
C VAL A 121 2.13 10.13 12.62
N GLY A 122 3.44 10.15 12.33
CA GLY A 122 4.47 9.76 13.30
C GLY A 122 4.20 8.40 13.94
N LYS A 123 4.60 8.21 15.20
CA LYS A 123 4.44 6.92 15.91
C LYS A 123 3.09 6.74 16.61
N SER A 124 2.24 7.77 16.62
CA SER A 124 1.17 7.89 17.60
C SER A 124 -0.22 7.89 16.99
N VAL A 125 -0.35 8.38 15.75
CA VAL A 125 -1.64 8.51 15.09
C VAL A 125 -1.73 7.45 14.00
N ARG A 126 -2.83 6.69 14.05
CA ARG A 126 -3.18 5.72 13.03
C ARG A 126 -4.69 5.75 12.83
N LYS A 127 -5.15 6.14 11.65
CA LYS A 127 -6.56 6.38 11.32
C LYS A 127 -6.95 5.57 10.10
N GLU A 128 -7.99 4.74 10.22
CA GLU A 128 -8.65 4.16 9.06
C GLU A 128 -9.39 5.27 8.32
N VAL A 129 -9.01 5.52 7.07
CA VAL A 129 -9.58 6.60 6.25
C VAL A 129 -10.49 6.05 5.15
N TRP A 130 -10.37 4.75 4.85
CA TRP A 130 -11.27 4.04 3.95
C TRP A 130 -11.20 2.53 4.22
N LYS A 131 -12.29 1.83 3.91
CA LYS A 131 -12.40 0.36 3.99
C LYS A 131 -13.29 -0.16 2.87
N ALA A 132 -12.87 -1.28 2.26
CA ALA A 132 -13.53 -1.88 1.10
C ALA A 132 -14.94 -2.38 1.38
#